data_AF-A0A9X1MVG0-F1
#
_entry.id   AF-A0A9X1MVG0-F1
#
_cell.length_a   1.000
_cell.length_b   1.000
_cell.length_c   1.000
_cell.angle_alpha   90.00
_cell.angle_beta   90.00
_cell.angle_gamma   90.00
#
_symmetry.space_group_name_H-M   'P 1'
#
loop_
_entity.id
_entity.type
_entity.pdbx_description
1 polymer ?
#
loop_
_entity_poly.entity_id
_entity_poly.type
_entity_poly.pdbx_seq_one_letter_code
_entity_poly.pdbx_strand_id
1 'polypeptide(L)'
;MSAIDTYSLSPAMGYARPWYIQGWMRTLPLPLLEFWSFGLKEAISCIFAVSFFITLALSKFLSLGGLPRYDFVLMVALVVQFALVYSGLEIKKELIAISLFHLLGLALEVFKTAPGIGSWSYPEFAYSKLFGVPLYSGFMYAAVGSYILQAWRHLSVRLTGYPSHLVVIILAAAIYINFFTHHFIGDYRWPLTLMLIAVFWHTKVHFKPIAREFWIPLPLAFLLIGFFIWIAENIVTLFGGW
;
A
#
# COMPACT_ATOMS: atom_id res chain seq x y z
N MET A 1 0.18 21.76 17.77
CA MET A 1 -0.26 22.04 16.39
C MET A 1 -0.23 20.73 15.62
N SER A 2 -1.38 20.06 15.54
CA SER A 2 -1.48 18.75 14.88
C SER A 2 -1.75 18.97 13.38
N ALA A 3 -1.35 18.03 12.53
CA ALA A 3 -1.53 18.09 11.07
C ALA A 3 -3.01 18.03 10.60
N ILE A 4 -3.96 18.29 11.52
CA ILE A 4 -5.41 18.21 11.32
C ILE A 4 -6.00 19.58 10.94
N ASP A 5 -5.30 20.69 11.22
CA ASP A 5 -5.87 22.05 11.09
C ASP A 5 -5.88 22.63 9.66
N THR A 6 -5.43 21.89 8.64
CA THR A 6 -5.40 22.38 7.23
C THR A 6 -6.62 22.00 6.38
N TYR A 7 -7.68 21.42 6.96
CA TYR A 7 -8.88 21.04 6.21
C TYR A 7 -10.16 21.64 6.81
N SER A 8 -10.21 22.97 6.98
CA SER A 8 -11.46 23.69 7.19
C SER A 8 -12.20 23.86 5.86
N LEU A 9 -13.06 22.90 5.52
CA LEU A 9 -13.97 23.02 4.38
C LEU A 9 -15.16 23.92 4.77
N SER A 10 -15.23 25.10 4.14
CA SER A 10 -16.40 25.99 4.12
C SER A 10 -17.67 25.22 3.68
N PRO A 11 -18.84 25.41 4.33
CA PRO A 11 -20.05 24.63 4.03
C PRO A 11 -20.85 25.08 2.79
N ALA A 12 -20.29 25.88 1.88
CA ALA A 12 -21.10 26.57 0.84
C ALA A 12 -20.56 26.50 -0.59
N MET A 13 -20.14 25.31 -1.05
CA MET A 13 -20.05 25.03 -2.50
C MET A 13 -20.70 23.67 -2.79
N GLY A 14 -21.72 23.70 -3.65
CA GLY A 14 -22.45 22.52 -4.09
C GLY A 14 -21.51 21.44 -4.60
N TYR A 15 -21.90 20.17 -4.41
CA TYR A 15 -21.21 18.99 -4.94
C TYR A 15 -20.83 19.20 -6.41
N ALA A 16 -19.59 19.63 -6.65
CA ALA A 16 -18.96 19.61 -7.96
C ALA A 16 -18.88 18.14 -8.36
N ARG A 17 -19.64 17.78 -9.39
CA ARG A 17 -19.91 16.41 -9.80
C ARG A 17 -18.59 15.74 -10.23
N PRO A 18 -18.22 14.57 -9.70
CA PRO A 18 -16.98 13.93 -10.10
C PRO A 18 -16.97 13.60 -11.60
N TRP A 19 -15.84 13.83 -12.27
CA TRP A 19 -15.66 13.66 -13.72
C TRP A 19 -15.97 12.24 -14.23
N TYR A 20 -15.93 11.25 -13.34
CA TYR A 20 -16.18 9.84 -13.65
C TYR A 20 -17.65 9.40 -13.54
N ILE A 21 -18.57 10.27 -13.13
CA ILE A 21 -20.01 9.96 -13.10
C ILE A 21 -20.66 10.43 -14.41
N GLN A 22 -20.97 9.46 -15.28
CA GLN A 22 -21.55 9.72 -16.59
C GLN A 22 -23.02 10.15 -16.53
N GLY A 23 -23.51 10.75 -17.62
CA GLY A 23 -24.87 11.28 -17.74
C GLY A 23 -25.99 10.29 -17.39
N TRP A 24 -25.86 9.05 -17.89
CA TRP A 24 -26.85 7.99 -17.67
C TRP A 24 -26.85 7.45 -16.24
N MET A 25 -25.71 7.50 -15.53
CA MET A 25 -25.60 7.02 -14.15
C MET A 25 -26.39 7.89 -13.16
N ARG A 26 -26.81 9.09 -13.59
CA ARG A 26 -27.53 10.06 -12.75
C ARG A 26 -28.90 9.58 -12.29
N THR A 27 -29.48 8.59 -12.97
CA THR A 27 -30.75 7.98 -12.60
C THR A 27 -30.59 6.85 -11.58
N LEU A 28 -29.35 6.43 -11.30
CA LEU A 28 -29.09 5.35 -10.35
C LEU A 28 -29.34 5.82 -8.91
N PRO A 29 -29.80 4.91 -8.02
CA PRO A 29 -29.92 5.21 -6.60
C PRO A 29 -28.57 5.62 -5.99
N LEU A 30 -28.60 6.58 -5.05
CA LEU A 30 -27.40 7.08 -4.37
C LEU A 30 -26.51 5.97 -3.78
N PRO A 31 -27.02 4.89 -3.13
CA PRO A 31 -26.17 3.81 -2.63
C PRO A 31 -25.34 3.13 -3.72
N LEU A 32 -25.88 2.97 -4.92
CA LEU A 32 -25.17 2.37 -6.04
C LEU A 32 -24.07 3.29 -6.58
N LEU A 33 -24.33 4.60 -6.60
CA LEU A 33 -23.32 5.61 -6.94
C LEU A 33 -22.19 5.67 -5.91
N GLU A 34 -22.51 5.61 -4.61
CA GLU A 34 -21.51 5.55 -3.54
C GLU A 34 -20.63 4.30 -3.68
N PHE A 35 -21.24 3.13 -3.94
CA PHE A 35 -20.51 1.88 -4.16
C PHE A 35 -19.60 1.95 -5.39
N TRP A 36 -20.12 2.44 -6.52
CA TRP A 36 -19.33 2.62 -7.74
C TRP A 36 -18.14 3.56 -7.51
N SER A 37 -18.39 4.71 -6.86
CA SER A 37 -17.35 5.68 -6.58
C SER A 37 -16.31 5.14 -5.59
N PHE A 38 -16.73 4.34 -4.62
CA PHE A 38 -15.81 3.65 -3.72
C PHE A 38 -14.89 2.73 -4.53
N GLY A 39 -15.47 1.81 -5.32
CA GLY A 39 -14.70 0.87 -6.13
C GLY A 39 -13.76 1.54 -7.13
N LEU A 40 -14.19 2.63 -7.77
CA LEU A 40 -13.34 3.37 -8.69
C LEU A 40 -12.18 4.08 -7.98
N LYS A 41 -12.41 4.71 -6.82
CA LYS A 41 -11.35 5.36 -6.04
C LYS A 41 -10.33 4.34 -5.53
N GLU A 42 -10.79 3.16 -5.11
CA GLU A 42 -9.93 2.03 -4.78
C GLU A 42 -9.10 1.59 -5.99
N ALA A 43 -9.74 1.37 -7.15
CA ALA A 43 -9.06 0.98 -8.38
C ALA A 43 -8.00 1.99 -8.85
N ILE A 44 -8.29 3.29 -8.76
CA ILE A 44 -7.32 4.35 -9.05
C ILE A 44 -6.14 4.31 -8.08
N SER A 45 -6.40 4.09 -6.79
CA SER A 45 -5.36 4.00 -5.77
C SER A 45 -4.47 2.76 -5.96
N CYS A 46 -4.99 1.73 -6.64
CA CYS A 46 -4.25 0.51 -6.98
C CYS A 46 -3.42 0.59 -8.26
N ILE A 47 -3.41 1.70 -9.01
CA ILE A 47 -2.73 1.78 -10.33
C ILE A 47 -1.27 1.35 -10.22
N PHE A 48 -0.53 1.81 -9.20
CA PHE A 48 0.86 1.42 -9.05
C PHE A 48 0.99 -0.10 -8.79
N ALA A 49 0.30 -0.63 -7.79
CA ALA A 49 0.34 -2.05 -7.46
C ALA A 49 -0.04 -2.96 -8.65
N VAL A 50 -1.12 -2.64 -9.37
CA VAL A 50 -1.59 -3.41 -10.52
C VAL A 50 -0.59 -3.34 -11.68
N SER A 51 0.01 -2.18 -11.94
CA SER A 51 1.07 -2.06 -12.93
C SER A 51 2.27 -2.97 -12.61
N PHE A 52 2.56 -3.17 -11.32
CA PHE A 52 3.61 -4.07 -10.86
C PHE A 52 3.31 -5.53 -11.18
N PHE A 53 2.08 -6.00 -10.89
CA PHE A 53 1.67 -7.38 -11.22
C PHE A 53 1.67 -7.64 -12.72
N ILE A 54 1.17 -6.68 -13.51
CA ILE A 54 1.19 -6.76 -14.98
C ILE A 54 2.65 -6.84 -15.47
N THR A 55 3.54 -6.03 -14.91
CA THR A 55 4.96 -6.03 -15.29
C THR A 55 5.63 -7.35 -14.95
N LEU A 56 5.39 -7.91 -13.75
CA LEU A 56 5.92 -9.21 -13.35
C LEU A 56 5.40 -10.31 -14.29
N ALA A 57 4.11 -10.31 -14.61
CA ALA A 57 3.53 -11.27 -15.55
C ALA A 57 4.15 -11.14 -16.94
N LEU A 58 4.17 -9.94 -17.53
CA LEU A 58 4.74 -9.68 -18.85
C LEU A 58 6.23 -10.04 -18.92
N SER A 59 6.99 -9.77 -17.85
CA SER A 59 8.42 -10.06 -17.80
C SER A 59 8.75 -11.56 -17.91
N LYS A 60 7.79 -12.47 -17.65
CA LYS A 60 7.96 -13.91 -17.90
C LYS A 60 7.73 -14.32 -19.35
N PHE A 61 6.94 -13.56 -20.10
CA PHE A 61 6.50 -13.94 -21.45
C PHE A 61 7.20 -13.14 -22.55
N LEU A 62 7.72 -11.94 -22.25
CA LEU A 62 8.40 -11.10 -23.21
C LEU A 62 9.88 -11.48 -23.34
N SER A 63 10.39 -11.47 -24.57
CA SER A 63 11.83 -11.49 -24.82
C SER A 63 12.40 -10.10 -24.55
N LEU A 64 13.22 -9.97 -23.52
CA LEU A 64 13.77 -8.69 -23.06
C LEU A 64 15.06 -8.26 -23.78
N GLY A 65 15.45 -8.94 -24.86
CA GLY A 65 16.58 -8.54 -25.69
C GLY A 65 17.93 -8.45 -24.95
N GLY A 66 18.11 -9.23 -23.88
CA GLY A 66 19.31 -9.24 -23.04
C GLY A 66 19.23 -8.32 -21.80
N LEU A 67 18.18 -7.51 -21.65
CA LEU A 67 17.92 -6.79 -20.41
C LEU A 67 17.52 -7.78 -19.30
N PRO A 68 18.20 -7.80 -18.14
CA PRO A 68 17.82 -8.72 -17.07
C PRO A 68 16.42 -8.39 -16.52
N ARG A 69 15.68 -9.44 -16.14
CA ARG A 69 14.25 -9.33 -15.80
C ARG A 69 13.99 -8.35 -14.65
N TYR A 70 14.80 -8.41 -13.60
CA TYR A 70 14.64 -7.52 -12.45
C TYR A 70 14.97 -6.06 -12.77
N ASP A 71 15.94 -5.79 -13.65
CA ASP A 71 16.25 -4.43 -14.12
C ASP A 71 15.09 -3.87 -14.97
N PHE A 72 14.47 -4.72 -15.79
CA PHE A 72 13.26 -4.36 -16.53
C PHE A 72 12.09 -3.99 -15.60
N VAL A 73 11.82 -4.80 -14.57
CA VAL A 73 10.76 -4.53 -13.58
C VAL A 73 11.04 -3.21 -12.85
N LEU A 74 12.30 -2.97 -12.45
CA LEU A 74 12.71 -1.71 -11.83
C LEU A 74 12.45 -0.51 -12.75
N MET A 75 12.84 -0.60 -14.02
CA MET A 75 12.65 0.47 -14.99
C MET A 75 11.18 0.83 -15.15
N VAL A 76 10.30 -0.18 -15.28
CA VAL A 76 8.85 0.07 -15.37
C VAL A 76 8.31 0.68 -14.07
N ALA A 77 8.75 0.21 -12.91
CA ALA A 77 8.36 0.77 -11.63
C ALA A 77 8.71 2.27 -11.52
N LEU A 78 9.91 2.65 -11.97
CA LEU A 78 10.35 4.05 -12.02
C LEU A 78 9.53 4.89 -13.00
N VAL A 79 9.22 4.34 -14.19
CA VAL A 79 8.39 5.04 -15.19
C VAL A 79 6.98 5.25 -14.67
N VAL A 80 6.36 4.24 -14.05
CA VAL A 80 5.02 4.35 -13.47
C VAL A 80 5.03 5.34 -12.31
N GLN A 81 6.00 5.25 -11.40
CA GLN A 81 6.17 6.18 -10.29
C GLN A 81 6.28 7.63 -10.79
N PHE A 82 7.10 7.86 -11.83
CA PHE A 82 7.22 9.17 -12.46
C PHE A 82 5.89 9.62 -13.08
N ALA A 83 5.20 8.74 -13.82
CA ALA A 83 3.92 9.05 -14.47
C ALA A 83 2.82 9.41 -13.46
N LEU A 84 2.75 8.74 -12.32
CA LEU A 84 1.80 9.03 -11.25
C LEU A 84 2.04 10.42 -10.64
N VAL A 85 3.30 10.78 -10.40
CA VAL A 85 3.66 12.10 -9.88
C VAL A 85 3.45 13.19 -10.95
N TYR A 86 3.85 12.93 -12.20
CA TYR A 86 3.72 13.86 -13.31
C TYR A 86 2.26 14.17 -13.64
N SER A 87 1.38 13.16 -13.63
CA SER A 87 -0.06 13.32 -13.85
C SER A 87 -0.79 13.97 -12.67
N GLY A 88 -0.12 14.11 -11.52
CA GLY A 88 -0.71 14.64 -10.29
C GLY A 88 -1.63 13.65 -9.56
N LEU A 89 -1.67 12.38 -9.99
CA LEU A 89 -2.33 11.32 -9.24
C LEU A 89 -1.64 11.08 -7.89
N GLU A 90 -0.33 11.24 -7.84
CA GLU A 90 0.45 11.28 -6.60
C GLU A 90 1.07 12.66 -6.37
N ILE A 91 1.02 13.13 -5.11
CA ILE A 91 1.63 14.41 -4.74
C ILE A 91 3.05 14.25 -4.20
N LYS A 92 3.85 15.32 -4.22
CA LYS A 92 5.25 15.30 -3.76
C LYS A 92 5.42 14.77 -2.33
N LYS A 93 4.49 15.06 -1.42
CA LYS A 93 4.51 14.54 -0.04
C LYS A 93 4.30 13.03 0.01
N GLU A 94 3.45 12.50 -0.88
CA GLU A 94 3.24 11.06 -1.03
C GLU A 94 4.52 10.42 -1.57
N LEU A 95 5.16 11.00 -2.58
CA LEU A 95 6.43 10.50 -3.13
C LEU A 95 7.54 10.36 -2.06
N ILE A 96 7.64 11.31 -1.12
CA ILE A 96 8.61 11.21 -0.01
C ILE A 96 8.30 9.98 0.86
N ALA A 97 7.03 9.81 1.24
CA ALA A 97 6.62 8.66 2.04
C ALA A 97 6.82 7.33 1.27
N ILE A 98 6.48 7.29 -0.02
CA ILE A 98 6.68 6.13 -0.89
C ILE A 98 8.17 5.79 -1.00
N SER A 99 9.04 6.79 -1.08
CA SER A 99 10.50 6.59 -1.05
C SER A 99 10.98 6.00 0.27
N LEU A 100 10.39 6.38 1.41
CA LEU A 100 10.67 5.74 2.70
C LEU A 100 10.20 4.29 2.73
N PHE A 101 9.01 3.99 2.21
CA PHE A 101 8.53 2.61 2.08
C PHE A 101 9.44 1.77 1.18
N HIS A 102 9.98 2.35 0.11
CA HIS A 102 10.96 1.68 -0.75
C HIS A 102 12.24 1.31 0.02
N LEU A 103 12.82 2.26 0.75
CA LEU A 103 14.04 2.03 1.53
C LEU A 103 13.81 1.02 2.66
N LEU A 104 12.70 1.15 3.39
CA LEU A 104 12.34 0.21 4.45
C LEU A 104 12.11 -1.19 3.88
N GLY A 105 11.35 -1.30 2.78
CA GLY A 105 11.12 -2.56 2.09
C GLY A 105 12.41 -3.24 1.65
N LEU A 106 13.32 -2.48 1.01
CA LEU A 106 14.62 -3.00 0.62
C LEU A 106 15.45 -3.47 1.82
N ALA A 107 15.42 -2.75 2.95
CA ALA A 107 16.10 -3.17 4.16
C ALA A 107 15.52 -4.48 4.75
N LEU A 108 14.20 -4.66 4.69
CA LEU A 108 13.53 -5.91 5.12
C LEU A 108 13.94 -7.08 4.21
N GLU A 109 13.98 -6.87 2.90
CA GLU A 109 14.42 -7.86 1.93
C GLU A 109 15.88 -8.25 2.17
N VAL A 110 16.79 -7.28 2.29
CA VAL A 110 18.22 -7.54 2.55
C VAL A 110 18.40 -8.35 3.83
N PHE A 111 17.64 -8.02 4.88
CA PHE A 111 17.68 -8.79 6.12
C PHE A 111 17.18 -10.23 5.92
N LYS A 112 16.05 -10.41 5.23
CA LYS A 112 15.40 -11.72 5.08
C LYS A 112 16.11 -12.65 4.10
N THR A 113 16.80 -12.11 3.10
CA THR A 113 17.61 -12.87 2.15
C THR A 113 19.07 -13.03 2.61
N ALA A 114 19.46 -12.42 3.73
CA ALA A 114 20.82 -12.55 4.24
C ALA A 114 21.17 -14.04 4.49
N PRO A 115 22.41 -14.48 4.26
CA PRO A 115 22.79 -15.89 4.38
C PRO A 115 22.48 -16.54 5.74
N GLY A 116 22.51 -15.77 6.83
CA GLY A 116 22.18 -16.26 8.18
C GLY A 116 20.68 -16.40 8.46
N ILE A 117 19.82 -15.86 7.58
CA ILE A 117 18.36 -15.90 7.70
C ILE A 117 17.76 -16.80 6.62
N GLY A 118 18.13 -16.57 5.35
CA GLY A 118 17.83 -17.46 4.22
C GLY A 118 16.34 -17.71 3.99
N SER A 119 15.46 -16.73 4.27
CA SER A 119 14.01 -16.93 4.14
C SER A 119 13.57 -17.13 2.69
N TRP A 120 14.24 -16.47 1.74
CA TRP A 120 14.13 -16.66 0.29
C TRP A 120 15.39 -16.10 -0.38
N SER A 121 15.44 -16.15 -1.70
CA SER A 121 16.55 -15.60 -2.48
C SER A 121 16.05 -15.04 -3.80
N TYR A 122 16.82 -14.11 -4.38
CA TYR A 122 16.62 -13.58 -5.72
C TYR A 122 17.64 -14.20 -6.68
N PRO A 123 17.31 -15.30 -7.40
CA PRO A 123 18.31 -16.07 -8.15
C PRO A 123 18.69 -15.43 -9.50
N GLU A 124 17.81 -14.65 -10.13
CA GLU A 124 18.09 -14.10 -11.46
C GLU A 124 19.16 -13.00 -11.42
N PHE A 125 20.00 -12.93 -12.45
CA PHE A 125 20.97 -11.84 -12.57
C PHE A 125 20.28 -10.49 -12.74
N ALA A 126 20.88 -9.43 -12.19
CA ALA A 126 20.51 -8.04 -12.45
C ALA A 126 21.65 -7.10 -12.07
N TYR A 127 21.76 -5.98 -12.79
CA TYR A 127 22.76 -4.94 -12.49
C TYR A 127 22.35 -4.15 -11.24
N SER A 128 21.06 -3.91 -11.06
CA SER A 128 20.50 -3.14 -9.95
C SER A 128 20.27 -4.00 -8.69
N LYS A 129 21.26 -4.80 -8.28
CA LYS A 129 21.22 -5.55 -7.00
C LYS A 129 22.11 -4.91 -5.94
N LEU A 130 21.59 -4.81 -4.72
CA LEU A 130 22.36 -4.46 -3.53
C LEU A 130 22.23 -5.60 -2.52
N PHE A 131 23.38 -6.12 -2.05
CA PHE A 131 23.42 -7.24 -1.10
C PHE A 131 22.61 -8.47 -1.55
N GLY A 132 22.58 -8.74 -2.86
CA GLY A 132 21.81 -9.85 -3.45
C GLY A 132 20.34 -9.55 -3.74
N VAL A 133 19.83 -8.39 -3.32
CA VAL A 133 18.43 -7.98 -3.47
C VAL A 133 18.28 -6.97 -4.61
N PRO A 134 17.37 -7.21 -5.57
CA PRO A 134 17.14 -6.27 -6.65
C PRO A 134 16.36 -5.04 -6.15
N LEU A 135 16.73 -3.85 -6.62
CA LEU A 135 16.10 -2.61 -6.15
C LEU A 135 14.58 -2.55 -6.39
N TYR A 136 14.03 -3.29 -7.36
CA TYR A 136 12.58 -3.32 -7.55
C TYR A 136 11.83 -3.88 -6.34
N SER A 137 12.44 -4.73 -5.52
CA SER A 137 11.76 -5.36 -4.38
C SER A 137 11.27 -4.31 -3.37
N GLY A 138 12.03 -3.23 -3.17
CA GLY A 138 11.59 -2.09 -2.38
C GLY A 138 10.30 -1.46 -2.92
N PHE A 139 10.11 -1.44 -4.26
CA PHE A 139 8.88 -0.94 -4.87
C PHE A 139 7.65 -1.82 -4.60
N MET A 140 7.81 -3.10 -4.25
CA MET A 140 6.68 -3.93 -3.83
C MET A 140 6.05 -3.40 -2.52
N TYR A 141 6.89 -2.96 -1.59
CA TYR A 141 6.44 -2.29 -0.35
C TYR A 141 5.96 -0.86 -0.63
N ALA A 142 6.66 -0.14 -1.51
CA ALA A 142 6.30 1.21 -1.91
C ALA A 142 4.91 1.26 -2.57
N ALA A 143 4.53 0.23 -3.34
CA ALA A 143 3.20 0.12 -3.95
C ALA A 143 2.07 0.03 -2.91
N VAL A 144 2.29 -0.68 -1.79
CA VAL A 144 1.35 -0.71 -0.66
C VAL A 144 1.24 0.68 -0.02
N GLY A 145 2.38 1.36 0.18
CA GLY A 145 2.41 2.73 0.71
C GLY A 145 1.68 3.73 -0.19
N SER A 146 1.91 3.67 -1.50
CA SER A 146 1.21 4.47 -2.52
C SER A 146 -0.30 4.26 -2.45
N TYR A 147 -0.75 3.00 -2.44
CA TYR A 147 -2.17 2.66 -2.32
C TYR A 147 -2.79 3.27 -1.07
N ILE A 148 -2.19 3.06 0.11
CA ILE A 148 -2.73 3.56 1.38
C ILE A 148 -2.87 5.07 1.35
N LEU A 149 -1.83 5.79 0.90
CA LEU A 149 -1.84 7.26 0.85
C LEU A 149 -2.89 7.80 -0.12
N GLN A 150 -2.98 7.22 -1.32
CA GLN A 150 -3.96 7.60 -2.32
C GLN A 150 -5.39 7.28 -1.86
N ALA A 151 -5.63 6.08 -1.31
CA ALA A 151 -6.93 5.71 -0.79
C ALA A 151 -7.35 6.63 0.36
N TRP A 152 -6.42 6.97 1.25
CA TRP A 152 -6.66 7.91 2.35
C TRP A 152 -7.13 9.28 1.84
N ARG A 153 -6.49 9.81 0.80
CA ARG A 153 -6.84 11.10 0.20
C ARG A 153 -8.12 11.01 -0.62
N HIS A 154 -8.27 10.02 -1.49
CA HIS A 154 -9.43 9.88 -2.38
C HIS A 154 -10.72 9.63 -1.61
N LEU A 155 -10.66 8.88 -0.51
CA LEU A 155 -11.81 8.55 0.32
C LEU A 155 -11.96 9.45 1.56
N SER A 156 -11.12 10.49 1.69
CA SER A 156 -11.12 11.40 2.84
C SER A 156 -11.13 10.65 4.19
N VAL A 157 -10.23 9.69 4.33
CA VAL A 157 -10.20 8.78 5.47
C VAL A 157 -9.91 9.54 6.77
N ARG A 158 -10.64 9.20 7.83
CA ARG A 158 -10.48 9.73 9.19
C ARG A 158 -10.51 8.59 10.19
N LEU A 159 -9.65 8.66 11.20
CA LEU A 159 -9.70 7.76 12.35
C LEU A 159 -10.35 8.45 13.56
N THR A 160 -11.19 7.72 14.28
CA THR A 160 -11.71 8.14 15.60
C THR A 160 -11.48 7.05 16.62
N GLY A 161 -11.30 7.41 17.90
CA GLY A 161 -10.94 6.43 18.93
C GLY A 161 -9.54 5.86 18.71
N TYR A 162 -8.64 6.66 18.13
CA TYR A 162 -7.25 6.28 17.92
C TYR A 162 -6.52 6.26 19.28
N PRO A 163 -5.77 5.19 19.61
CA PRO A 163 -5.02 5.09 20.87
C PRO A 163 -3.91 6.15 20.95
N SER A 164 -3.32 6.32 22.13
CA SER A 164 -2.21 7.26 22.29
C SER A 164 -1.03 6.90 21.37
N HIS A 165 -0.38 7.92 20.79
CA HIS A 165 0.74 7.70 19.87
C HIS A 165 1.86 6.86 20.51
N LEU A 166 2.11 7.02 21.81
CA LEU A 166 3.12 6.24 22.52
C LEU A 166 2.80 4.74 22.52
N VAL A 167 1.54 4.36 22.77
CA VAL A 167 1.11 2.94 22.74
C VAL A 167 1.32 2.36 21.34
N VAL A 168 0.97 3.12 20.29
CA VAL A 168 1.17 2.68 18.91
C VAL A 168 2.64 2.54 18.56
N ILE A 169 3.49 3.50 18.97
CA ILE A 169 4.93 3.46 18.73
C ILE A 169 5.56 2.25 19.43
N ILE A 170 5.20 1.99 20.69
CA ILE A 170 5.70 0.82 21.44
C ILE A 170 5.25 -0.48 20.78
N LEU A 171 3.97 -0.59 20.41
CA LEU A 171 3.45 -1.79 19.76
C LEU A 171 4.12 -2.02 18.40
N ALA A 172 4.27 -0.97 17.58
CA ALA A 172 4.97 -1.06 16.30
C ALA A 172 6.44 -1.46 16.48
N ALA A 173 7.14 -0.86 17.44
CA ALA A 173 8.51 -1.24 17.78
C ALA A 173 8.60 -2.71 18.20
N ALA A 174 7.69 -3.21 19.04
CA ALA A 174 7.64 -4.61 19.43
C ALA A 174 7.43 -5.55 18.22
N ILE A 175 6.55 -5.18 17.29
CA ILE A 175 6.33 -5.92 16.04
C ILE A 175 7.59 -5.97 15.19
N TYR A 176 8.26 -4.84 14.97
CA TYR A 176 9.49 -4.79 14.18
C TYR A 176 10.64 -5.51 14.86
N ILE A 177 10.82 -5.33 16.17
CA ILE A 177 11.85 -6.05 16.95
C ILE A 177 11.62 -7.55 16.78
N ASN A 178 10.40 -8.07 17.00
CA ASN A 178 10.16 -9.49 16.81
C ASN A 178 10.34 -9.93 15.35
N PHE A 179 9.96 -9.12 14.36
CA PHE A 179 10.22 -9.42 12.95
C PHE A 179 11.72 -9.62 12.68
N PHE A 180 12.59 -8.79 13.26
CA PHE A 180 14.05 -8.94 13.09
C PHE A 180 14.67 -10.00 14.00
N THR A 181 14.08 -10.30 15.15
CA THR A 181 14.71 -11.19 16.14
C THR A 181 14.06 -12.56 16.30
N HIS A 182 12.94 -12.85 15.64
CA HIS A 182 12.20 -14.12 15.83
C HIS A 182 13.03 -15.38 15.60
N HIS A 183 14.04 -15.35 14.72
CA HIS A 183 14.97 -16.46 14.53
C HIS A 183 15.82 -16.77 15.77
N PHE A 184 15.97 -15.79 16.68
CA PHE A 184 16.80 -15.88 17.88
C PHE A 184 15.99 -16.00 19.17
N ILE A 185 14.86 -15.29 19.27
CA ILE A 185 14.06 -15.21 20.52
C ILE A 185 12.71 -15.93 20.45
N GLY A 186 12.28 -16.40 19.28
CA GLY A 186 10.97 -17.01 19.05
C GLY A 186 9.99 -16.11 18.28
N ASP A 187 9.01 -16.74 17.63
CA ASP A 187 7.97 -16.07 16.85
C ASP A 187 6.77 -15.70 17.76
N TYR A 188 6.55 -14.39 17.96
CA TYR A 188 5.49 -13.84 18.80
C TYR A 188 4.41 -13.11 17.98
N ARG A 189 4.29 -13.40 16.67
CA ARG A 189 3.31 -12.75 15.79
C ARG A 189 1.89 -12.87 16.30
N TRP A 190 1.47 -14.02 16.82
CA TRP A 190 0.10 -14.22 17.32
C TRP A 190 -0.22 -13.38 18.56
N PRO A 191 0.56 -13.41 19.66
CA PRO A 191 0.38 -12.49 20.78
C PRO A 191 0.37 -11.01 20.35
N LEU A 192 1.29 -10.60 19.49
CA LEU A 192 1.37 -9.22 18.99
C LEU A 192 0.16 -8.84 18.14
N THR A 193 -0.38 -9.78 17.36
CA THR A 193 -1.62 -9.60 16.58
C THR A 193 -2.82 -9.41 17.50
N LEU A 194 -2.93 -10.21 18.57
CA LEU A 194 -3.99 -10.03 19.57
C LEU A 194 -3.88 -8.68 20.29
N MET A 195 -2.66 -8.26 20.64
CA MET A 195 -2.42 -6.93 21.22
C MET A 195 -2.82 -5.81 20.24
N LEU A 196 -2.49 -5.95 18.95
CA LEU A 196 -2.89 -5.00 17.93
C LEU A 196 -4.42 -4.90 17.82
N ILE A 197 -5.13 -6.02 17.79
CA ILE A 197 -6.59 -6.04 17.78
C ILE A 197 -7.15 -5.37 19.04
N ALA A 198 -6.60 -5.69 20.22
CA ALA A 198 -7.05 -5.12 21.49
C ALA A 198 -6.84 -3.59 21.55
N VAL A 199 -5.66 -3.11 21.15
CA VAL A 199 -5.30 -1.68 21.15
C VAL A 199 -6.18 -0.87 20.21
N PHE A 200 -6.52 -1.43 19.04
CA PHE A 200 -7.32 -0.74 18.03
C PHE A 200 -8.82 -1.13 18.05
N TRP A 201 -9.28 -1.89 19.05
CA TRP A 201 -10.66 -2.41 19.11
C TRP A 201 -11.73 -1.32 19.00
N HIS A 202 -11.47 -0.17 19.61
CA HIS A 202 -12.38 0.98 19.60
C HIS A 202 -12.11 1.98 18.47
N THR A 203 -11.08 1.75 17.65
CA THR A 203 -10.74 2.64 16.56
C THR A 203 -11.64 2.38 15.37
N LYS A 204 -12.23 3.45 14.82
CA LYS A 204 -13.10 3.42 13.64
C LYS A 204 -12.46 4.18 12.49
N VAL A 205 -12.53 3.58 11.31
CA VAL A 205 -12.14 4.18 10.02
C VAL A 205 -13.39 4.77 9.40
N HIS A 206 -13.43 6.09 9.22
CA HIS A 206 -14.48 6.81 8.51
C HIS A 206 -14.00 7.13 7.11
N PHE A 207 -14.86 7.00 6.12
CA PHE A 207 -14.53 7.27 4.72
C PHE A 207 -15.76 7.79 3.96
N LYS A 208 -15.52 8.58 2.91
CA LYS A 208 -16.55 9.27 2.12
C LYS A 208 -16.32 9.08 0.61
N PRO A 209 -17.01 8.13 -0.03
CA PRO A 209 -16.89 7.91 -1.47
C PRO A 209 -17.43 9.08 -2.29
N ILE A 210 -18.63 9.60 -2.00
CA ILE A 210 -19.20 10.79 -2.64
C ILE A 210 -19.75 11.77 -1.59
N ALA A 211 -20.88 11.44 -0.96
CA ALA A 211 -21.67 12.37 -0.16
C ALA A 211 -21.90 11.85 1.26
N ARG A 212 -22.20 10.56 1.40
CA ARG A 212 -22.38 9.89 2.69
C ARG A 212 -21.06 9.46 3.27
N GLU A 213 -20.97 9.58 4.59
CA GLU A 213 -19.86 9.02 5.34
C GLU A 213 -20.23 7.62 5.83
N PHE A 214 -19.29 6.70 5.65
CA PHE A 214 -19.37 5.32 6.10
C PHE A 214 -18.28 5.08 7.13
N TRP A 215 -18.43 4.03 7.93
CA TRP A 215 -17.39 3.63 8.87
C TRP A 215 -17.28 2.12 9.00
N ILE A 216 -16.05 1.66 9.30
CA ILE A 216 -15.76 0.28 9.67
C ILE A 216 -14.81 0.27 10.89
N PRO A 217 -14.87 -0.75 11.77
CA PRO A 217 -13.85 -0.96 12.79
C PRO A 217 -12.46 -1.14 12.16
N LEU A 218 -11.42 -0.52 12.71
CA LEU A 218 -10.06 -0.63 12.18
C LEU A 218 -9.53 -2.09 12.15
N PRO A 219 -9.82 -2.95 13.14
CA PRO A 219 -9.43 -4.36 13.05
C PRO A 219 -10.04 -5.08 11.84
N LEU A 220 -11.29 -4.76 11.50
CA LEU A 220 -11.93 -5.31 10.31
C LEU A 220 -11.29 -4.78 9.03
N ALA A 221 -10.94 -3.49 8.99
CA ALA A 221 -10.19 -2.91 7.88
C ALA A 221 -8.84 -3.61 7.68
N PHE A 222 -8.09 -3.85 8.76
CA PHE A 222 -6.83 -4.60 8.69
C PHE A 222 -7.00 -6.04 8.23
N LEU A 223 -8.06 -6.74 8.67
CA LEU A 223 -8.36 -8.08 8.20
C LEU A 223 -8.59 -8.10 6.67
N LEU A 224 -9.39 -7.16 6.16
CA LEU A 224 -9.68 -7.04 4.74
C LEU A 224 -8.43 -6.66 3.93
N ILE A 225 -7.66 -5.68 4.39
CA ILE A 225 -6.39 -5.28 3.77
C ILE A 225 -5.42 -6.47 3.75
N GLY A 226 -5.27 -7.18 4.87
CA GLY A 226 -4.42 -8.37 4.98
C GLY A 226 -4.85 -9.48 4.01
N PHE A 227 -6.16 -9.70 3.83
CA PHE A 227 -6.68 -10.65 2.85
C PHE A 227 -6.30 -10.27 1.41
N PHE A 228 -6.42 -8.99 1.02
CA PHE A 228 -6.01 -8.55 -0.31
C PHE A 228 -4.49 -8.55 -0.50
N ILE A 229 -3.71 -8.23 0.54
CA ILE A 229 -2.25 -8.37 0.52
C ILE A 229 -1.87 -9.84 0.34
N TRP A 230 -2.55 -10.77 1.00
CA TRP A 230 -2.32 -12.21 0.80
C TRP A 230 -2.61 -12.65 -0.63
N ILE A 231 -3.70 -12.16 -1.26
CA ILE A 231 -3.96 -12.40 -2.68
C ILE A 231 -2.82 -11.83 -3.55
N ALA A 232 -2.42 -10.59 -3.30
CA ALA A 232 -1.34 -9.92 -4.02
C ALA A 232 -0.02 -10.70 -3.91
N GLU A 233 0.32 -11.16 -2.72
CA GLU A 233 1.50 -12.00 -2.46
C GLU A 233 1.45 -13.27 -3.31
N ASN A 234 0.33 -14.00 -3.35
CA ASN A 234 0.19 -15.19 -4.18
C ASN A 234 0.35 -14.91 -5.69
N ILE A 235 -0.12 -13.77 -6.17
CA ILE A 235 0.08 -13.34 -7.56
C ILE A 235 1.56 -13.07 -7.83
N VAL A 236 2.24 -12.37 -6.92
CA VAL A 236 3.68 -12.09 -7.01
C VAL A 236 4.49 -13.40 -7.01
N THR A 237 4.15 -14.34 -6.12
CA THR A 237 4.70 -15.71 -6.08
C THR A 237 4.61 -16.41 -7.42
N LEU A 238 3.41 -16.42 -8.00
CA LEU A 238 3.13 -17.06 -9.28
C LEU A 238 4.03 -16.51 -10.39
N PHE A 239 4.29 -15.19 -10.37
CA PHE A 239 5.16 -14.52 -11.33
C PHE A 239 6.62 -14.39 -10.88
N GLY A 240 7.01 -15.12 -9.83
CA GLY A 240 8.40 -15.21 -9.36
C GLY A 240 8.94 -13.86 -8.92
N GLY A 241 8.21 -13.10 -8.10
CA GLY A 241 8.69 -11.82 -7.57
C GLY A 241 9.81 -11.94 -6.53
N TRP A 242 10.32 -13.15 -6.29
CA TRP A 242 11.57 -13.44 -5.60
C TRP A 242 12.40 -14.38 -6.47
#